data_AF-A0A661KMX3-F1
#
_entry.id   AF-A0A661KMX3-F1
#
_cell.length_a   1.000
_cell.length_b   1.000
_cell.length_c   1.000
_cell.angle_alpha   90.00
_cell.angle_beta   90.00
_cell.angle_gamma   90.00
#
_symmetry.space_group_name_H-M   'P 1'
#
loop_
_entity.id
_entity.type
_entity.pdbx_description
1 polymer ?
#
loop_
_entity_poly.entity_id
_entity_poly.type
_entity_poly.pdbx_seq_one_letter_code
_entity_poly.pdbx_strand_id
1 'polypeptide(L)'
;KEGKTMAFYLYKRVPQNGEEYFERVKKVKLAGYNSIYNLWKKNNKPINKGWHISANDLIKELTKDKGDENSYRVIIDFDPNSTWRIGLIEIRDIYVYTIGDSKEGKVWVKWSPIMMRLKDVYYEEFTSAVPKEQLEDRKKAFNVIRTNNDDIFEFVYLQGDDNGWNWGRVGQVNATFIHKEARSYFKNFFCV
;
A
#
# COMPACT_ATOMS: atom_id res chain seq x y z
N LYS A 1 -1.54 21.68 -10.94
CA LYS A 1 -0.82 21.30 -9.71
C LYS A 1 -0.92 19.79 -9.58
N GLU A 2 0.12 19.06 -9.97
CA GLU A 2 0.18 17.62 -9.70
C GLU A 2 0.19 17.43 -8.17
N GLY A 3 -0.83 16.77 -7.65
CA GLY A 3 -0.95 16.53 -6.21
C GLY A 3 0.21 15.67 -5.71
N LYS A 4 0.56 15.83 -4.43
CA LYS A 4 1.40 14.88 -3.70
C LYS A 4 0.72 13.51 -3.77
N THR A 5 1.15 12.67 -4.71
CA THR A 5 0.53 11.37 -4.93
C THR A 5 1.49 10.32 -4.44
N MET A 6 1.10 9.56 -3.41
CA MET A 6 1.84 8.38 -2.97
C MET A 6 2.16 7.49 -4.18
N ALA A 7 3.37 6.95 -4.22
CA ALA A 7 3.82 6.12 -5.33
C ALA A 7 4.07 4.70 -4.85
N PHE A 8 3.50 3.72 -5.56
CA PHE A 8 3.66 2.31 -5.25
C PHE A 8 4.65 1.69 -6.22
N TYR A 9 5.50 0.82 -5.72
CA TYR A 9 6.53 0.14 -6.50
C TYR A 9 6.60 -1.34 -6.12
N LEU A 10 6.91 -2.16 -7.12
CA LEU A 10 7.29 -3.55 -6.91
C LEU A 10 8.82 -3.60 -6.79
N TYR A 11 9.30 -4.20 -5.73
CA TYR A 11 10.71 -4.48 -5.49
C TYR A 11 10.96 -5.98 -5.51
N LYS A 12 12.09 -6.41 -6.05
CA LYS A 12 12.60 -7.77 -5.96
C LYS A 12 13.48 -7.88 -4.71
N ARG A 13 13.31 -8.95 -3.94
CA ARG A 13 14.22 -9.31 -2.86
C ARG A 13 15.43 -10.01 -3.45
N VAL A 14 16.61 -9.50 -3.13
CA VAL A 14 17.90 -10.08 -3.51
C VAL A 14 18.66 -10.39 -2.21
N PRO A 15 19.10 -11.63 -1.99
CA PRO A 15 19.94 -11.95 -0.85
C PRO A 15 21.32 -11.30 -1.07
N GLN A 16 21.77 -10.49 -0.11
CA GLN A 16 23.11 -9.90 -0.15
C GLN A 16 23.75 -10.01 1.22
N ASN A 17 24.81 -10.83 1.34
CA ASN A 17 25.62 -10.97 2.56
C ASN A 17 24.83 -11.25 3.86
N GLY A 18 23.70 -11.95 3.78
CA GLY A 18 22.84 -12.24 4.94
C GLY A 18 21.89 -11.10 5.34
N GLU A 19 21.93 -9.97 4.63
CA GLU A 19 20.99 -8.86 4.76
C GLU A 19 19.90 -8.93 3.68
N GLU A 20 18.74 -8.35 3.97
CA GLU A 20 17.70 -8.17 2.97
C GLU A 20 18.01 -6.92 2.14
N TYR A 21 18.18 -7.11 0.84
CA TYR A 21 18.37 -6.05 -0.14
C TYR A 21 17.20 -6.04 -1.13
N PHE A 22 16.71 -4.86 -1.46
CA PHE A 22 15.58 -4.67 -2.37
C PHE A 22 16.01 -3.91 -3.62
N GLU A 23 15.63 -4.40 -4.79
CA GLU A 23 15.85 -3.77 -6.09
C GLU A 23 14.52 -3.40 -6.76
N ARG A 24 14.36 -2.15 -7.18
CA ARG A 24 13.13 -1.64 -7.78
C ARG A 24 12.93 -2.26 -9.15
N VAL A 25 11.80 -2.93 -9.34
CA VAL A 25 11.43 -3.55 -10.62
C VAL A 25 10.65 -2.57 -11.47
N LYS A 26 9.54 -2.04 -10.92
CA LYS A 26 8.63 -1.15 -11.65
C LYS A 26 7.73 -0.36 -10.71
N LYS A 27 7.24 0.78 -11.19
CA LYS A 27 6.10 1.48 -10.59
C LYS A 27 4.82 0.67 -10.82
N VAL A 28 3.93 0.64 -9.83
CA VAL A 28 2.65 -0.08 -9.88
C VAL A 28 1.50 0.84 -9.49
N LYS A 29 0.28 0.42 -9.80
CA LYS A 29 -0.96 1.11 -9.41
C LYS A 29 -1.83 0.12 -8.64
N LEU A 30 -2.31 0.52 -7.46
CA LEU A 30 -3.16 -0.33 -6.63
C LEU A 30 -4.65 -0.03 -6.86
N ALA A 31 -5.01 1.26 -6.84
CA ALA A 31 -6.34 1.73 -7.21
C ALA A 31 -6.50 1.83 -8.74
N GLY A 32 -7.70 2.20 -9.19
CA GLY A 32 -8.16 2.13 -10.57
C GLY A 32 -8.62 0.72 -10.91
N TYR A 33 -8.70 0.43 -12.20
CA TYR A 33 -8.81 -0.94 -12.72
C TYR A 33 -7.49 -1.71 -12.66
N ASN A 34 -6.80 -1.62 -11.53
CA ASN A 34 -5.52 -2.28 -11.30
C ASN A 34 -5.67 -3.31 -10.18
N SER A 35 -4.62 -3.53 -9.38
CA SER A 35 -4.49 -4.72 -8.55
C SER A 35 -5.62 -4.93 -7.55
N ILE A 36 -6.05 -3.90 -6.81
CA ILE A 36 -7.13 -4.05 -5.82
C ILE A 36 -8.44 -4.41 -6.53
N TYR A 37 -8.77 -3.73 -7.63
CA TYR A 37 -9.98 -4.02 -8.39
C TYR A 37 -9.95 -5.42 -9.04
N ASN A 38 -8.81 -5.84 -9.56
CA ASN A 38 -8.65 -7.18 -10.15
C ASN A 38 -8.79 -8.27 -9.09
N LEU A 39 -8.22 -8.07 -7.91
CA LEU A 39 -8.38 -8.97 -6.77
C LEU A 39 -9.83 -8.99 -6.25
N TRP A 40 -10.50 -7.85 -6.23
CA TRP A 40 -11.94 -7.77 -5.93
C TRP A 40 -12.77 -8.61 -6.90
N LYS A 41 -12.52 -8.51 -8.21
CA LYS A 41 -13.17 -9.35 -9.23
C LYS A 41 -12.87 -10.84 -9.03
N LYS A 42 -11.61 -11.20 -8.79
CA LYS A 42 -11.18 -12.59 -8.53
C LYS A 42 -11.83 -13.17 -7.27
N ASN A 43 -12.10 -12.32 -6.29
CA ASN A 43 -12.79 -12.70 -5.05
C ASN A 43 -14.33 -12.67 -5.17
N ASN A 44 -14.88 -12.80 -6.39
CA ASN A 44 -16.32 -12.76 -6.66
C ASN A 44 -17.02 -11.45 -6.24
N LYS A 45 -16.31 -10.32 -6.34
CA LYS A 45 -16.85 -8.97 -6.16
C LYS A 45 -17.62 -8.79 -4.83
N PRO A 46 -16.98 -9.01 -3.66
CA PRO A 46 -17.64 -8.85 -2.37
C PRO A 46 -18.22 -7.44 -2.22
N ILE A 47 -19.47 -7.35 -1.78
CA ILE A 47 -20.15 -6.11 -1.36
C ILE A 47 -20.82 -6.32 -0.01
N ASN A 48 -20.92 -5.24 0.76
CA ASN A 48 -21.42 -5.19 2.14
C ASN A 48 -20.80 -6.24 3.06
N LYS A 49 -19.51 -6.52 2.85
CA LYS A 49 -18.70 -7.41 3.67
C LYS A 49 -17.21 -7.06 3.59
N GLY A 50 -16.48 -7.48 4.62
CA GLY A 50 -15.03 -7.40 4.68
C GLY A 50 -14.36 -8.47 3.81
N TRP A 51 -13.20 -8.13 3.25
CA TRP A 51 -12.31 -9.02 2.54
C TRP A 51 -10.86 -8.57 2.73
N HIS A 52 -9.92 -9.44 2.35
CA HIS A 52 -8.51 -9.29 2.67
C HIS A 52 -7.66 -9.58 1.44
N ILE A 53 -6.56 -8.84 1.32
CA ILE A 53 -5.50 -9.03 0.34
C ILE A 53 -4.20 -9.15 1.13
N SER A 54 -3.55 -10.30 1.08
CA SER A 54 -2.20 -10.47 1.63
C SER A 54 -1.16 -9.84 0.69
N ALA A 55 0.05 -9.58 1.21
CA ALA A 55 1.19 -9.20 0.37
C ALA A 55 1.40 -10.19 -0.79
N ASN A 56 1.25 -11.50 -0.53
CA ASN A 56 1.42 -12.53 -1.54
C ASN A 56 0.36 -12.47 -2.66
N ASP A 57 -0.90 -12.23 -2.32
CA ASP A 57 -1.98 -12.04 -3.31
C ASP A 57 -1.68 -10.85 -4.23
N LEU A 58 -1.19 -9.75 -3.63
CA LEU A 58 -0.86 -8.55 -4.37
C LEU A 58 0.35 -8.74 -5.29
N ILE A 59 1.38 -9.44 -4.81
CA ILE A 59 2.56 -9.78 -5.60
C ILE A 59 2.17 -10.66 -6.78
N LYS A 60 1.43 -11.75 -6.55
CA LYS A 60 0.96 -12.65 -7.61
C LYS A 60 0.16 -11.92 -8.67
N GLU A 61 -0.73 -11.01 -8.29
CA GLU A 61 -1.45 -10.16 -9.23
C GLU A 61 -0.49 -9.28 -10.06
N LEU A 62 0.50 -8.64 -9.44
CA LEU A 62 1.45 -7.74 -10.09
C LEU A 62 2.48 -8.44 -10.98
N THR A 63 2.80 -9.70 -10.67
CA THR A 63 3.77 -10.53 -11.40
C THR A 63 3.12 -11.55 -12.32
N LYS A 64 1.77 -11.64 -12.34
CA LYS A 64 1.01 -12.68 -13.05
C LYS A 64 1.47 -14.09 -12.63
N ASP A 65 1.47 -14.33 -11.32
CA ASP A 65 1.83 -15.59 -10.66
C ASP A 65 3.29 -16.03 -10.80
N LYS A 66 4.17 -15.19 -11.38
CA LYS A 66 5.62 -15.47 -11.52
C LYS A 66 6.46 -15.18 -10.28
N GLY A 67 5.84 -14.81 -9.17
CA GLY A 67 6.51 -14.33 -7.97
C GLY A 67 5.61 -14.45 -6.74
N ASP A 68 6.22 -14.28 -5.58
CA ASP A 68 5.61 -14.46 -4.26
C ASP A 68 6.25 -13.55 -3.20
N GLU A 69 5.78 -13.66 -1.97
CA GLU A 69 6.33 -12.93 -0.81
C GLU A 69 7.76 -13.35 -0.40
N ASN A 70 8.36 -14.37 -1.01
CA ASN A 70 9.77 -14.66 -0.79
C ASN A 70 10.67 -13.93 -1.80
N SER A 71 10.11 -13.60 -2.96
CA SER A 71 10.84 -13.03 -4.10
C SER A 71 10.58 -11.54 -4.32
N TYR A 72 9.43 -11.01 -3.91
CA TYR A 72 9.07 -9.60 -4.12
C TYR A 72 8.44 -8.92 -2.91
N ARG A 73 8.39 -7.60 -2.95
CA ARG A 73 7.71 -6.72 -1.99
C ARG A 73 6.97 -5.61 -2.73
N VAL A 74 5.85 -5.16 -2.18
CA VAL A 74 5.16 -3.96 -2.64
C VAL A 74 5.42 -2.85 -1.64
N ILE A 75 6.04 -1.77 -2.12
CA ILE A 75 6.58 -0.70 -1.27
C ILE A 75 5.96 0.63 -1.70
N ILE A 76 5.55 1.41 -0.71
CA ILE A 76 5.05 2.77 -0.82
C ILE A 76 6.25 3.71 -0.65
N ASP A 77 6.46 4.60 -1.61
CA ASP A 77 7.18 5.85 -1.38
C ASP A 77 6.17 6.86 -0.84
N PHE A 78 6.28 7.14 0.45
CA PHE A 78 5.29 7.93 1.19
C PHE A 78 5.32 9.41 0.82
N ASP A 79 6.50 9.93 0.46
CA ASP A 79 6.68 11.34 0.08
C ASP A 79 7.60 11.46 -1.15
N PRO A 80 7.14 11.00 -2.32
CA PRO A 80 7.98 10.88 -3.52
C PRO A 80 8.47 12.23 -4.06
N ASN A 81 7.84 13.32 -3.61
CA ASN A 81 8.23 14.67 -4.00
C ASN A 81 9.14 15.36 -2.98
N SER A 82 9.42 14.72 -1.85
CA SER A 82 10.36 15.24 -0.87
C SER A 82 11.74 15.41 -1.49
N THR A 83 12.41 16.49 -1.11
CA THR A 83 13.82 16.73 -1.43
C THR A 83 14.70 16.56 -0.20
N TRP A 84 14.18 16.21 0.97
CA TRP A 84 14.93 16.20 2.23
C TRP A 84 14.73 14.92 3.05
N ARG A 85 13.95 13.96 2.55
CA ARG A 85 13.78 12.64 3.17
C ARG A 85 13.37 11.57 2.18
N ILE A 86 13.62 10.33 2.55
CA ILE A 86 13.10 9.12 1.90
C ILE A 86 12.36 8.31 2.97
N GLY A 87 11.10 7.98 2.72
CA GLY A 87 10.32 7.08 3.57
C GLY A 87 9.70 5.97 2.74
N LEU A 88 10.27 4.77 2.83
CA LEU A 88 9.80 3.59 2.11
C LEU A 88 9.18 2.60 3.09
N ILE A 89 7.94 2.25 2.80
CA ILE A 89 7.08 1.46 3.69
C ILE A 89 6.52 0.28 2.90
N GLU A 90 6.74 -0.94 3.38
CA GLU A 90 6.22 -2.18 2.81
C GLU A 90 4.74 -2.38 3.18
N ILE A 91 3.94 -2.81 2.20
CA ILE A 91 2.56 -3.28 2.42
C ILE A 91 2.58 -4.76 2.83
N ARG A 92 2.06 -5.06 4.01
CA ARG A 92 1.94 -6.43 4.55
C ARG A 92 0.56 -7.03 4.30
N ASP A 93 -0.48 -6.25 4.58
CA ASP A 93 -1.86 -6.66 4.39
C ASP A 93 -2.72 -5.45 4.00
N ILE A 94 -3.77 -5.71 3.22
CA ILE A 94 -4.82 -4.75 2.92
C ILE A 94 -6.16 -5.37 3.32
N TYR A 95 -6.83 -4.76 4.28
CA TYR A 95 -8.18 -5.12 4.68
C TYR A 95 -9.15 -4.12 4.07
N VAL A 96 -10.17 -4.62 3.39
CA VAL A 96 -11.12 -3.80 2.65
C VAL A 96 -12.54 -4.17 3.08
N TYR A 97 -13.39 -3.18 3.25
CA TYR A 97 -14.83 -3.39 3.29
C TYR A 97 -15.43 -2.74 2.06
N THR A 98 -16.26 -3.41 1.27
CA THR A 98 -16.81 -2.76 0.06
C THR A 98 -18.27 -2.43 0.31
N ILE A 99 -18.63 -1.14 0.35
CA ILE A 99 -20.02 -0.69 0.43
C ILE A 99 -20.58 -0.60 -0.98
N GLY A 100 -21.69 -1.28 -1.22
CA GLY A 100 -22.26 -1.36 -2.55
C GLY A 100 -23.71 -1.84 -2.58
N ASP A 101 -24.23 -2.00 -3.78
CA ASP A 101 -25.58 -2.49 -4.05
C ASP A 101 -25.52 -3.45 -5.24
N SER A 102 -26.37 -4.47 -5.24
CA SER A 102 -26.54 -5.38 -6.37
C SER A 102 -27.92 -5.15 -6.96
N LYS A 103 -27.99 -4.54 -8.15
CA LYS A 103 -29.24 -4.35 -8.88
C LYS A 103 -29.11 -4.96 -10.27
N GLU A 104 -30.08 -5.79 -10.64
CA GLU A 104 -30.19 -6.35 -12.00
C GLU A 104 -28.91 -7.08 -12.49
N GLY A 105 -28.26 -7.84 -11.60
CA GLY A 105 -27.02 -8.56 -11.93
C GLY A 105 -25.77 -7.68 -12.05
N LYS A 106 -25.88 -6.35 -11.87
CA LYS A 106 -24.76 -5.42 -11.80
C LYS A 106 -24.40 -5.12 -10.35
N VAL A 107 -23.10 -5.10 -10.08
CA VAL A 107 -22.55 -4.79 -8.75
C VAL A 107 -22.07 -3.34 -8.77
N TRP A 108 -22.75 -2.49 -8.02
CA TRP A 108 -22.44 -1.09 -7.83
C TRP A 108 -21.62 -0.90 -6.57
N VAL A 109 -20.45 -0.29 -6.70
CA VAL A 109 -19.63 0.10 -5.55
C VAL A 109 -19.90 1.58 -5.29
N LYS A 110 -19.99 1.96 -4.02
CA LYS A 110 -20.13 3.36 -3.60
C LYS A 110 -18.83 3.85 -3.00
N TRP A 111 -18.32 3.07 -2.06
CA TRP A 111 -17.18 3.39 -1.20
C TRP A 111 -16.51 2.08 -0.79
N SER A 112 -15.21 2.09 -0.53
CA SER A 112 -14.54 1.00 0.19
C SER A 112 -13.53 1.57 1.19
N PRO A 113 -13.72 1.49 2.53
CA PRO A 113 -12.68 1.86 3.45
C PRO A 113 -11.63 0.74 3.46
N ILE A 114 -10.38 1.15 3.65
CA ILE A 114 -9.23 0.28 3.56
C ILE A 114 -8.35 0.54 4.77
N MET A 115 -7.99 -0.53 5.47
CA MET A 115 -6.92 -0.53 6.45
C MET A 115 -5.72 -1.25 5.86
N MET A 116 -4.62 -0.55 5.67
CA MET A 116 -3.34 -1.14 5.27
C MET A 116 -2.53 -1.42 6.53
N ARG A 117 -2.00 -2.63 6.65
CA ARG A 117 -0.94 -2.97 7.60
C ARG A 117 0.39 -2.84 6.89
N LEU A 118 1.26 -2.05 7.47
CA LEU A 118 2.46 -1.52 6.87
C LEU A 118 3.66 -1.80 7.76
N LYS A 119 4.86 -1.82 7.16
CA LYS A 119 6.13 -1.99 7.86
C LYS A 119 7.18 -1.07 7.26
N ASP A 120 7.88 -0.30 8.08
CA ASP A 120 9.02 0.48 7.61
C ASP A 120 10.13 -0.43 7.11
N VAL A 121 10.70 -0.09 5.96
CA VAL A 121 11.81 -0.83 5.36
C VAL A 121 13.00 0.06 5.04
N TYR A 122 12.79 1.37 4.90
CA TYR A 122 13.87 2.34 4.75
C TYR A 122 13.41 3.74 5.16
N TYR A 123 14.21 4.40 5.97
CA TYR A 123 14.02 5.81 6.33
C TYR A 123 15.35 6.53 6.33
N GLU A 124 15.39 7.69 5.67
CA GLU A 124 16.54 8.58 5.71
C GLU A 124 16.06 10.03 5.69
N GLU A 125 16.56 10.85 6.61
CA GLU A 125 16.38 12.29 6.62
C GLU A 125 17.71 12.99 6.36
N PHE A 126 17.66 14.06 5.58
CA PHE A 126 18.82 14.86 5.22
C PHE A 126 18.73 16.23 5.89
N THR A 127 19.87 16.75 6.34
CA THR A 127 19.97 18.08 6.97
C THR A 127 19.75 19.23 5.99
N SER A 128 19.76 18.95 4.69
CA SER A 128 19.56 19.91 3.61
C SER A 128 18.87 19.26 2.42
N ALA A 129 18.30 20.08 1.54
CA ALA A 129 17.69 19.58 0.30
C ALA A 129 18.71 18.87 -0.59
N VAL A 130 18.33 17.69 -1.06
CA VAL A 130 19.07 16.80 -1.95
C VAL A 130 18.40 16.83 -3.33
N PRO A 131 19.18 16.82 -4.43
CA PRO A 131 18.64 16.72 -5.78
C PRO A 131 17.75 15.48 -5.95
N LYS A 132 16.61 15.63 -6.63
CA LYS A 132 15.63 14.54 -6.83
C LYS A 132 16.25 13.29 -7.48
N GLU A 133 17.17 13.47 -8.41
CA GLU A 133 17.85 12.35 -9.09
C GLU A 133 18.65 11.49 -8.11
N GLN A 134 19.37 12.10 -7.16
CA GLN A 134 20.11 11.36 -6.14
C GLN A 134 19.17 10.60 -5.19
N LEU A 135 18.03 11.19 -4.84
CA LEU A 135 17.01 10.50 -4.04
C LEU A 135 16.41 9.32 -4.82
N GLU A 136 16.13 9.50 -6.11
CA GLU A 136 15.62 8.42 -6.97
C GLU A 136 16.63 7.29 -7.17
N ASP A 137 17.92 7.60 -7.24
CA ASP A 137 18.99 6.61 -7.31
C ASP A 137 19.06 5.76 -6.03
N ARG A 138 18.96 6.38 -4.86
CA ARG A 138 18.87 5.65 -3.57
C ARG A 138 17.64 4.77 -3.48
N LYS A 139 16.51 5.18 -4.07
CA LYS A 139 15.29 4.37 -4.12
C LYS A 139 15.37 3.23 -5.15
N LYS A 140 16.32 3.23 -6.10
CA LYS A 140 16.45 2.13 -7.08
C LYS A 140 16.82 0.83 -6.40
N ALA A 141 17.68 0.87 -5.38
CA ALA A 141 17.99 -0.30 -4.58
C ALA A 141 18.59 0.08 -3.22
N PHE A 142 18.25 -0.67 -2.18
CA PHE A 142 18.63 -0.35 -0.80
C PHE A 142 18.64 -1.59 0.12
N ASN A 143 19.44 -1.52 1.18
CA ASN A 143 19.38 -2.46 2.29
C ASN A 143 18.19 -2.14 3.19
N VAL A 144 17.45 -3.16 3.62
CA VAL A 144 16.36 -2.99 4.57
C VAL A 144 16.93 -2.56 5.92
N ILE A 145 16.52 -1.40 6.41
CA ILE A 145 16.87 -0.93 7.75
C ILE A 145 15.92 -1.61 8.73
N ARG A 146 16.46 -2.52 9.56
CA ARG A 146 15.67 -3.19 10.59
C ARG A 146 15.23 -2.16 11.63
N THR A 147 13.96 -1.75 11.56
CA THR A 147 13.27 -1.05 12.63
C THR A 147 12.75 -2.05 13.67
N ASN A 148 12.13 -1.57 14.75
CA ASN A 148 11.60 -2.42 15.83
C ASN A 148 10.46 -3.40 15.41
N ASN A 149 10.18 -3.54 14.11
CA ASN A 149 9.14 -4.40 13.54
C ASN A 149 7.71 -4.04 13.97
N ASP A 150 7.47 -2.79 14.38
CA ASP A 150 6.14 -2.36 14.76
C ASP A 150 5.26 -2.20 13.51
N ASP A 151 4.13 -2.89 13.49
CA ASP A 151 3.13 -2.73 12.44
C ASP A 151 2.58 -1.30 12.50
N ILE A 152 2.58 -0.63 11.35
CA ILE A 152 1.94 0.67 11.13
C ILE A 152 0.60 0.43 10.45
N PHE A 153 -0.46 1.11 10.88
CA PHE A 153 -1.77 1.02 10.24
C PHE A 153 -2.16 2.35 9.61
N GLU A 154 -2.53 2.31 8.32
CA GLU A 154 -3.04 3.46 7.58
C GLU A 154 -4.47 3.18 7.10
N PHE A 155 -5.39 4.13 7.35
CA PHE A 155 -6.79 4.05 6.94
C PHE A 155 -7.11 4.97 5.77
N VAL A 156 -7.27 4.41 4.59
CA VAL A 156 -7.64 5.14 3.37
C VAL A 156 -8.99 4.69 2.86
N TYR A 157 -9.52 5.30 1.81
CA TYR A 157 -10.72 4.78 1.14
C TYR A 157 -10.61 4.89 -0.38
N LEU A 158 -11.33 4.00 -1.06
CA LEU A 158 -11.58 4.06 -2.50
C LEU A 158 -13.02 4.53 -2.75
N GLN A 159 -13.20 5.40 -3.72
CA GLN A 159 -14.51 5.82 -4.25
C GLN A 159 -14.59 5.44 -5.73
N GLY A 160 -15.74 4.93 -6.15
CA GLY A 160 -15.94 4.53 -7.53
C GLY A 160 -17.03 3.50 -7.71
N ASP A 161 -17.48 3.33 -8.94
CA ASP A 161 -18.54 2.42 -9.39
C ASP A 161 -17.94 1.26 -10.23
N ASP A 162 -18.78 0.62 -11.05
CA ASP A 162 -18.32 -0.38 -12.03
C ASP A 162 -17.43 0.21 -13.13
N ASN A 163 -17.35 1.56 -13.21
CA ASN A 163 -16.51 2.32 -14.14
C ASN A 163 -15.11 2.67 -13.56
N GLY A 164 -14.82 2.30 -12.30
CA GLY A 164 -13.46 2.24 -11.76
C GLY A 164 -13.31 2.85 -10.37
N TRP A 165 -12.33 2.35 -9.61
CA TRP A 165 -12.08 2.78 -8.22
C TRP A 165 -10.97 3.81 -8.16
N ASN A 166 -11.17 4.98 -7.58
CA ASN A 166 -10.13 5.97 -7.37
C ASN A 166 -9.82 6.10 -5.88
N TRP A 167 -8.56 6.43 -5.55
CA TRP A 167 -8.24 6.88 -4.19
C TRP A 167 -9.09 8.10 -3.84
N GLY A 168 -9.68 8.10 -2.66
CA GLY A 168 -10.26 9.30 -2.07
C GLY A 168 -9.26 10.45 -2.03
N ARG A 169 -9.74 11.69 -1.86
CA ARG A 169 -8.84 12.85 -1.68
C ARG A 169 -7.90 12.60 -0.50
N VAL A 170 -6.62 12.37 -0.81
CA VAL A 170 -5.54 12.33 0.17
C VAL A 170 -5.44 13.72 0.81
N GLY A 171 -5.60 13.80 2.14
CA GLY A 171 -5.32 15.03 2.89
C GLY A 171 -6.47 16.02 3.11
N GLN A 172 -7.76 15.63 3.01
CA GLN A 172 -8.84 16.44 3.59
C GLN A 172 -9.49 15.82 4.84
N VAL A 173 -9.58 14.48 4.98
CA VAL A 173 -10.02 13.84 6.26
C VAL A 173 -9.56 12.38 6.48
N ASN A 174 -8.59 11.85 5.72
CA ASN A 174 -7.93 10.55 6.01
C ASN A 174 -6.41 10.80 6.01
N ALA A 175 -5.54 10.15 6.79
CA ALA A 175 -5.59 8.87 7.47
C ALA A 175 -4.63 9.00 8.67
N THR A 176 -5.08 8.79 9.91
CA THR A 176 -4.14 8.74 11.02
C THR A 176 -3.27 7.49 10.87
N PHE A 177 -1.94 7.65 10.91
CA PHE A 177 -1.06 6.53 11.19
C PHE A 177 -1.27 6.11 12.62
N ILE A 178 -1.80 4.92 12.82
CA ILE A 178 -2.04 4.39 14.15
C ILE A 178 -1.02 3.28 14.37
N HIS A 179 -0.12 3.49 15.34
CA HIS A 179 0.76 2.43 15.81
C HIS A 179 -0.05 1.26 16.38
N LYS A 180 0.52 0.06 16.36
CA LYS A 180 -0.13 -1.19 16.77
C LYS A 180 -0.77 -1.10 18.16
N GLU A 181 -0.14 -0.43 19.12
CA GLU A 181 -0.62 -0.24 20.49
C GLU A 181 -1.91 0.58 20.49
N ALA A 182 -1.91 1.71 19.78
CA ALA A 182 -3.07 2.57 19.67
C ALA A 182 -4.22 1.87 18.92
N ARG A 183 -3.93 1.08 17.88
CA ARG A 183 -4.96 0.26 17.21
C ARG A 183 -5.57 -0.76 18.17
N SER A 184 -4.75 -1.41 18.98
CA SER A 184 -5.19 -2.41 19.96
C SER A 184 -6.10 -1.78 21.02
N TYR A 185 -5.77 -0.58 21.50
CA TYR A 185 -6.65 0.21 22.36
C TYR A 185 -8.02 0.44 21.69
N PHE A 186 -8.07 0.99 20.48
CA PHE A 186 -9.35 1.26 19.81
C PHE A 186 -10.18 -0.01 19.57
N LYS A 187 -9.55 -1.11 19.17
CA LYS A 187 -10.23 -2.40 18.98
C LYS A 187 -10.90 -2.87 20.27
N ASN A 188 -10.20 -2.79 21.40
CA ASN A 188 -10.72 -3.30 22.67
C ASN A 188 -11.86 -2.45 23.25
N PHE A 189 -11.86 -1.14 22.99
CA PHE A 189 -12.84 -0.22 23.58
C PHE A 189 -14.06 0.06 22.70
N PHE A 190 -13.94 -0.06 21.37
CA PHE A 190 -14.99 0.36 20.44
C PHE A 190 -15.51 -0.76 19.51
N CYS A 191 -14.85 -1.92 19.48
CA CYS A 191 -15.35 -3.09 18.76
C CYS A 191 -15.85 -4.12 19.79
N VAL A 192 -17.09 -3.95 20.25
CA VAL A 192 -17.84 -4.97 20.99
C VAL A 192 -18.47 -5.95 20.00
#